data_AF-A0A970RWY3-F1
#
_entry.id   AF-A0A970RWY3-F1
#
_cell.length_a   1.000
_cell.length_b   1.000
_cell.length_c   1.000
_cell.angle_alpha   90.00
_cell.angle_beta   90.00
_cell.angle_gamma   90.00
#
_symmetry.space_group_name_H-M   'P 1'
#
loop_
_entity.id
_entity.type
_entity.pdbx_description
1 polymer ?
#
loop_
_entity_poly.entity_id
_entity_poly.type
_entity_poly.pdbx_seq_one_letter_code
_entity_poly.pdbx_strand_id
1 'polypeptide(L)'
;MHNPAEKRFIITVSTIVVCLLAAALTVFLAKYTRGSLFPDTENEFVKVEYINEGEETTELIAVNGALNLTYLERTGYTFRGWFYDESGRIRANTGDVARSDTSLYALWEINRYTVTAYPNYNNLPSSKTTITYGGYFVIPEPSRIGYSFDGWYYDAEYEEAVLLSTMPARHLTVYAKWRKNNYTVKFMTGEGVDPIADMQAPYNDPIELPVPEKQGFTFMGWYRESGFVNEIESGTLMPANNLVLYARWQANTYYITFNSMLGTPVVPLEAAFGEDISELELPTPARPGYDFIYWYTDDENTAFVPGTMPLGGITLNAKWEARTDTPYRIEYYFETDDGGFELSESETESLVGTTDDYRYIYPKTFLGYVYFGDHPDNYTEGFIYGDGSTVFKLYYKKA
;
A
#
# COMPACT_ATOMS: atom_id res chain seq x y z
N MET A 1 25.92 3.42 57.16
CA MET A 1 26.78 3.23 55.96
C MET A 1 26.37 4.28 54.94
N HIS A 2 26.78 5.53 55.13
CA HIS A 2 28.02 6.15 54.62
C HIS A 2 28.07 6.31 53.09
N ASN A 3 27.71 7.53 52.69
CA ASN A 3 28.23 8.40 51.63
C ASN A 3 27.66 8.33 50.19
N PRO A 4 27.02 9.41 49.71
CA PRO A 4 26.79 9.70 48.30
C PRO A 4 27.97 10.48 47.69
N ALA A 5 28.40 10.11 46.48
CA ALA A 5 29.46 10.82 45.76
C ALA A 5 28.87 11.91 44.86
N GLU A 6 28.83 13.15 45.36
CA GLU A 6 28.81 14.36 44.54
C GLU A 6 30.10 14.44 43.72
N LYS A 7 30.00 14.44 42.38
CA LYS A 7 31.10 14.89 41.51
C LYS A 7 30.88 16.35 41.15
N ARG A 8 31.47 17.22 41.94
CA ARG A 8 31.74 18.62 41.59
C ARG A 8 32.91 18.64 40.60
N PHE A 9 32.69 19.19 39.41
CA PHE A 9 33.77 19.53 38.50
C PHE A 9 34.28 20.94 38.83
N ILE A 10 35.52 20.96 39.31
CA ILE A 10 36.39 22.12 39.45
C ILE A 10 37.01 22.35 38.07
N ILE A 11 36.83 23.54 37.49
CA ILE A 11 37.79 24.10 36.53
C ILE A 11 38.11 25.51 36.99
N THR A 12 39.39 25.70 37.29
CA THR A 12 40.02 26.93 37.72
C THR A 12 40.90 27.43 36.58
N VAL A 13 41.01 28.77 36.47
CA VAL A 13 42.10 29.58 35.87
C VAL A 13 42.05 29.97 34.38
N SER A 14 41.79 31.26 34.15
CA SER A 14 42.60 32.21 33.34
C SER A 14 42.03 33.62 33.62
N THR A 15 42.51 34.40 34.60
CA THR A 15 43.68 35.32 34.63
C THR A 15 43.74 36.37 33.52
N ILE A 16 43.95 37.63 33.95
CA ILE A 16 44.43 38.85 33.24
C ILE A 16 43.32 39.68 32.58
N VAL A 17 43.08 40.99 32.78
CA VAL A 17 43.65 42.16 33.51
C VAL A 17 42.53 43.26 33.39
N VAL A 18 42.20 44.12 34.36
CA VAL A 18 42.84 45.40 34.74
C VAL A 18 42.26 45.89 36.09
N CYS A 19 43.17 46.33 36.95
CA CYS A 19 43.01 47.00 38.24
C CYS A 19 42.67 48.51 38.13
N LEU A 20 42.36 49.12 39.29
CA LEU A 20 42.21 50.55 39.62
C LEU A 20 40.73 50.97 39.61
N LEU A 21 40.12 51.55 40.66
CA LEU A 21 40.61 52.19 41.87
C LEU A 21 39.50 52.08 42.94
N ALA A 22 39.76 51.36 44.02
CA ALA A 22 38.98 51.48 45.25
C ALA A 22 39.91 51.33 46.45
N ALA A 23 39.80 52.29 47.37
CA ALA A 23 40.48 52.39 48.66
C ALA A 23 41.92 52.94 48.68
N ALA A 24 42.03 54.25 48.94
CA ALA A 24 42.90 54.79 49.99
C ALA A 24 42.47 56.22 50.38
N LEU A 25 41.27 56.33 50.94
CA LEU A 25 40.88 57.44 51.81
C LEU A 25 41.66 57.27 53.11
N THR A 26 42.83 57.90 53.24
CA THR A 26 43.52 58.36 54.45
C THR A 26 44.97 58.59 54.09
N VAL A 27 45.42 59.84 54.25
CA VAL A 27 46.79 60.29 54.58
C VAL A 27 46.98 61.71 54.01
N PHE A 28 47.30 62.64 54.92
CA PHE A 28 47.70 64.04 54.72
C PHE A 28 46.64 65.14 54.51
N LEU A 29 45.88 65.43 55.57
CA LEU A 29 45.61 66.82 55.97
C LEU A 29 46.04 67.03 57.44
N ALA A 30 47.34 67.23 57.63
CA ALA A 30 47.91 67.76 58.86
C ALA A 30 49.16 68.56 58.53
N LYS A 31 48.97 69.87 58.28
CA LYS A 31 49.85 70.97 58.70
C LYS A 31 49.35 72.27 58.07
N TYR A 32 48.45 72.95 58.78
CA TYR A 32 48.26 74.39 58.63
C TYR A 32 49.20 75.05 59.65
N THR A 33 50.28 75.71 59.19
CA THR A 33 50.84 76.95 59.76
C THR A 33 52.14 77.37 59.07
N ARG A 34 52.15 78.65 58.64
CA ARG A 34 53.27 79.51 58.21
C ARG A 34 53.89 79.30 56.81
N GLY A 35 53.37 80.11 55.88
CA GLY A 35 54.11 81.06 55.03
C GLY A 35 55.44 80.63 54.42
N SER A 36 55.42 80.32 53.13
CA SER A 36 56.58 80.41 52.24
C SER A 36 56.12 80.60 50.80
N LEU A 37 56.71 81.58 50.13
CA LEU A 37 56.51 81.96 48.74
C LEU A 37 56.93 80.82 47.79
N PHE A 38 55.95 80.10 47.24
CA PHE A 38 56.02 79.35 45.99
C PHE A 38 54.68 79.55 45.29
N PRO A 39 54.61 79.64 43.94
CA PRO A 39 53.31 79.61 43.29
C PRO A 39 52.69 78.24 43.55
N ASP A 40 51.63 78.22 44.35
CA ASP A 40 50.71 77.09 44.44
C ASP A 40 50.15 76.87 43.03
N THR A 41 50.73 75.95 42.28
CA THR A 41 49.91 75.17 41.36
C THR A 41 49.16 74.19 42.25
N GLU A 42 48.05 74.63 42.84
CA GLU A 42 46.98 73.70 43.20
C GLU A 42 46.70 72.93 41.91
N ASN A 43 47.17 71.67 41.85
CA ASN A 43 46.66 70.73 40.87
C ASN A 43 45.20 70.50 41.26
N GLU A 44 44.33 71.42 40.85
CA GLU A 44 42.90 71.21 40.88
C GLU A 44 42.64 69.90 40.12
N PHE A 45 41.88 69.00 40.74
CA PHE A 45 41.38 67.80 40.07
C PHE A 45 39.96 68.09 39.62
N VAL A 46 39.60 67.60 38.44
CA VAL A 46 38.21 67.59 37.95
C VAL A 46 37.61 66.20 38.15
N LYS A 47 36.32 66.20 38.47
CA LYS A 47 35.52 64.98 38.62
C LYS A 47 35.00 64.53 37.26
N VAL A 48 35.38 63.33 36.83
CA VAL A 48 34.80 62.69 35.66
C VAL A 48 33.94 61.52 36.11
N GLU A 49 32.65 61.59 35.80
CA GLU A 49 31.68 60.53 36.08
C GLU A 49 31.48 59.68 34.83
N TYR A 50 31.61 58.38 34.96
CA TYR A 50 31.37 57.40 33.91
C TYR A 50 30.07 56.67 34.23
N ILE A 51 29.07 56.89 33.39
CA ILE A 51 27.70 56.39 33.54
C ILE A 51 27.48 55.27 32.53
N ASN A 52 27.24 54.06 33.02
CA ASN A 52 26.94 52.88 32.21
C ASN A 52 25.71 52.15 32.77
N GLU A 53 24.60 52.19 32.03
CA GLU A 53 23.34 51.52 32.41
C GLU A 53 22.82 51.87 33.82
N GLY A 54 23.06 53.11 34.27
CA GLY A 54 22.65 53.59 35.59
C GLY A 54 23.64 53.29 36.71
N GLU A 55 24.74 52.58 36.44
CA GLU A 55 25.89 52.51 37.32
C GLU A 55 26.82 53.69 37.07
N GLU A 56 27.24 54.35 38.15
CA GLU A 56 28.13 55.50 38.11
C GLU A 56 29.48 55.16 38.76
N THR A 57 30.55 55.40 38.03
CA THR A 57 31.92 55.36 38.58
C THR A 57 32.55 56.73 38.44
N THR A 58 33.36 57.14 39.41
CA THR A 58 33.99 58.46 39.41
C THR A 58 35.50 58.33 39.42
N GLU A 59 36.16 59.10 38.57
CA GLU A 59 37.61 59.28 38.58
C GLU A 59 37.96 60.76 38.78
N LEU A 60 39.00 61.04 39.57
CA LEU A 60 39.57 62.38 39.72
C LEU A 60 40.78 62.51 38.80
N ILE A 61 40.71 63.41 37.83
CA ILE A 61 41.76 63.66 36.84
C ILE A 61 42.34 65.05 37.08
N ALA A 62 43.65 65.22 37.02
CA ALA A 62 44.25 66.55 37.15
C ALA A 62 43.68 67.51 36.08
N VAL A 63 43.45 68.78 36.42
CA VAL A 63 43.04 69.82 35.47
C VAL A 63 44.02 69.87 34.30
N ASN A 64 43.50 69.87 33.08
CA ASN A 64 44.22 69.72 31.81
C ASN A 64 44.87 68.34 31.56
N GLY A 65 44.57 67.34 32.40
CA GLY A 65 44.90 65.95 32.17
C GLY A 65 44.08 65.33 31.03
N ALA A 66 44.58 64.23 30.49
CA ALA A 66 43.91 63.50 29.39
C ALA A 66 42.95 62.43 29.94
N LEU A 67 41.77 62.32 29.33
CA LEU A 67 40.84 61.22 29.58
C LEU A 67 41.45 59.89 29.12
N ASN A 68 41.31 58.83 29.92
CA ASN A 68 41.67 57.47 29.55
C ASN A 68 40.41 56.59 29.50
N LEU A 69 39.83 56.44 28.32
CA LEU A 69 38.54 55.75 28.17
C LEU A 69 38.75 54.27 27.87
N THR A 70 38.11 53.40 28.66
CA THR A 70 38.16 51.95 28.46
C THR A 70 37.08 51.49 27.48
N TYR A 71 37.42 50.44 26.72
CA TYR A 71 36.44 49.70 25.96
C TYR A 71 35.62 48.82 26.91
N LEU A 72 34.31 48.77 26.70
CA LEU A 72 33.40 47.95 27.48
C LEU A 72 32.82 46.82 26.62
N GLU A 73 32.60 45.66 27.24
CA GLU A 73 31.95 44.52 26.61
C GLU A 73 30.58 44.26 27.22
N ARG A 74 29.61 43.94 26.36
CA ARG A 74 28.24 43.61 26.76
C ARG A 74 27.64 42.64 25.77
N THR A 75 27.27 41.45 26.24
CA THR A 75 26.71 40.38 25.39
C THR A 75 25.50 40.89 24.61
N GLY A 76 25.56 40.78 23.28
CA GLY A 76 24.46 41.17 22.40
C GLY A 76 24.38 42.65 22.06
N TYR A 77 25.37 43.46 22.46
CA TYR A 77 25.44 44.89 22.14
C TYR A 77 26.84 45.25 21.62
N THR A 78 26.89 46.24 20.73
CA THR A 78 28.12 46.86 20.26
C THR A 78 28.34 48.16 21.04
N PHE A 79 29.48 48.27 21.71
CA PHE A 79 29.88 49.50 22.38
C PHE A 79 30.22 50.57 21.34
N ARG A 80 29.47 51.68 21.32
CA ARG A 80 29.70 52.81 20.40
C ARG A 80 30.73 53.81 20.92
N GLY A 81 31.02 53.77 22.22
CA GLY A 81 31.97 54.63 22.91
C GLY A 81 31.34 55.42 24.04
N TRP A 82 32.13 56.32 24.62
CA TRP A 82 31.69 57.28 25.61
C TRP A 82 31.30 58.61 24.96
N PHE A 83 30.30 59.28 25.52
CA PHE A 83 29.76 60.53 25.00
C PHE A 83 29.53 61.52 26.14
N TYR A 84 29.67 62.82 25.88
CA TYR A 84 29.44 63.89 26.85
C TYR A 84 27.95 64.13 27.14
N ASP A 85 27.07 63.44 26.44
CA ASP A 85 25.62 63.58 26.56
C ASP A 85 24.92 62.23 26.35
N GLU A 86 23.82 62.02 27.06
CA GLU A 86 22.98 60.81 26.94
C GLU A 86 22.41 60.60 25.53
N SER A 87 22.27 61.68 24.75
CA SER A 87 21.72 61.61 23.40
C SER A 87 22.74 61.18 22.33
N GLY A 88 24.01 61.00 22.72
CA GLY A 88 25.08 60.52 21.84
C GLY A 88 25.56 61.52 20.80
N ARG A 89 25.37 62.82 21.01
CA ARG A 89 25.71 63.84 20.00
C ARG A 89 27.20 64.15 19.99
N ILE A 90 27.85 64.17 21.15
CA ILE A 90 29.25 64.57 21.30
C ILE A 90 30.04 63.40 21.86
N ARG A 91 30.84 62.77 20.99
CA ARG A 91 31.69 61.63 21.36
C ARG A 91 32.90 62.10 22.15
N ALA A 92 33.18 61.44 23.26
CA ALA A 92 34.43 61.57 24.01
C ALA A 92 35.47 60.58 23.47
N ASN A 93 36.72 61.01 23.41
CA ASN A 93 37.83 60.17 22.98
C ASN A 93 38.93 60.13 24.05
N THR A 94 39.63 59.00 24.13
CA THR A 94 40.86 58.92 24.92
C THR A 94 41.84 59.98 24.43
N GLY A 95 42.37 60.78 25.35
CA GLY A 95 43.20 61.94 25.03
C GLY A 95 42.48 63.29 25.08
N ASP A 96 41.13 63.32 25.16
CA ASP A 96 40.40 64.56 25.40
C ASP A 96 40.84 65.20 26.72
N VAL A 97 40.87 66.53 26.77
CA VAL A 97 41.40 67.29 27.92
C VAL A 97 40.29 67.55 28.94
N ALA A 98 40.50 67.08 30.17
CA ALA A 98 39.58 67.30 31.29
C ALA A 98 39.77 68.73 31.84
N ARG A 99 38.80 69.62 31.55
CA ARG A 99 38.87 71.06 31.91
C ARG A 99 37.92 71.47 33.03
N SER A 100 36.85 70.71 33.23
CA SER A 100 35.86 70.92 34.28
C SER A 100 35.22 69.57 34.62
N ASP A 101 34.45 69.52 35.70
CA ASP A 101 33.63 68.37 36.01
C ASP A 101 32.73 68.00 34.84
N THR A 102 32.58 66.71 34.56
CA THR A 102 31.89 66.21 33.37
C THR A 102 31.39 64.79 33.59
N SER A 103 30.24 64.47 33.00
CA SER A 103 29.70 63.12 32.96
C SER A 103 29.81 62.55 31.55
N LEU A 104 30.24 61.30 31.45
CA LEU A 104 30.42 60.52 30.23
C LEU A 104 29.46 59.34 30.25
N TYR A 105 28.73 59.17 29.15
CA TYR A 105 27.70 58.15 29.01
C TYR A 105 28.17 57.07 28.04
N ALA A 106 28.11 55.81 28.47
CA ALA A 106 28.36 54.66 27.61
C ALA A 106 27.17 54.45 26.67
N LEU A 107 27.41 54.50 25.36
CA LEU A 107 26.38 54.24 24.36
C LEU A 107 26.51 52.84 23.76
N TRP A 108 25.36 52.15 23.68
CA TRP A 108 25.25 50.78 23.23
C TRP A 108 24.29 50.66 22.05
N GLU A 109 24.69 49.92 21.02
CA GLU A 109 23.80 49.52 19.93
C GLU A 109 23.44 48.04 20.07
N ILE A 110 22.16 47.70 20.04
CA ILE A 110 21.73 46.30 20.10
C ILE A 110 22.10 45.54 18.82
N ASN A 111 22.78 44.40 18.97
CA ASN A 111 23.21 43.59 17.84
C ASN A 111 22.02 42.89 17.19
N ARG A 112 22.18 42.58 15.91
CA ARG A 112 21.23 41.78 15.13
C ARG A 112 21.89 40.49 14.69
N TYR A 113 21.19 39.38 14.86
CA TYR A 113 21.65 38.05 14.47
C TYR A 113 20.67 37.43 13.49
N THR A 114 21.16 36.48 12.70
CA THR A 114 20.39 35.83 11.62
C THR A 114 20.07 34.40 12.00
N VAL A 115 18.83 34.00 11.77
CA VAL A 115 18.38 32.60 11.76
C VAL A 115 18.32 32.13 10.30
N THR A 116 19.06 31.09 9.98
CA THR A 116 19.04 30.41 8.67
C THR A 116 18.37 29.04 8.85
N ALA A 117 17.21 28.84 8.23
CA ALA A 117 16.41 27.64 8.41
C ALA A 117 16.35 26.81 7.12
N TYR A 118 16.80 25.56 7.19
CA TYR A 118 16.87 24.62 6.07
C TYR A 118 15.71 23.62 6.14
N PRO A 119 14.78 23.62 5.17
CA PRO A 119 13.69 22.63 5.13
C PRO A 119 14.16 21.18 5.01
N ASN A 120 15.40 20.96 4.55
CA ASN A 120 16.04 19.65 4.42
C ASN A 120 15.23 18.60 3.63
N TYR A 121 14.55 19.04 2.58
CA TYR A 121 13.92 18.16 1.59
C TYR A 121 13.95 18.80 0.20
N ASN A 122 13.98 17.98 -0.85
CA ASN A 122 13.95 18.38 -2.26
C ASN A 122 14.95 19.49 -2.65
N ASN A 123 16.08 19.60 -1.96
CA ASN A 123 17.07 20.66 -2.14
C ASN A 123 16.47 22.08 -2.10
N LEU A 124 15.39 22.29 -1.33
CA LEU A 124 14.78 23.61 -1.20
C LEU A 124 15.75 24.61 -0.54
N PRO A 125 15.71 25.88 -0.98
CA PRO A 125 16.56 26.91 -0.40
C PRO A 125 16.21 27.18 1.07
N SER A 126 17.22 27.58 1.84
CA SER A 126 17.03 28.05 3.22
C SER A 126 16.32 29.41 3.26
N SER A 127 15.47 29.63 4.27
CA SER A 127 14.98 30.96 4.61
C SER A 127 15.93 31.66 5.59
N LYS A 128 15.96 33.00 5.56
CA LYS A 128 16.79 33.83 6.45
C LYS A 128 15.98 34.94 7.08
N THR A 129 16.07 35.08 8.40
CA THR A 129 15.42 36.15 9.16
C THR A 129 16.40 36.78 10.14
N THR A 130 16.43 38.11 10.23
CA THR A 130 17.35 38.85 11.10
C THR A 130 16.61 39.51 12.26
N ILE A 131 16.94 39.13 13.49
CA ILE A 131 16.28 39.53 14.74
C ILE A 131 17.28 40.25 15.66
N THR A 132 16.82 41.25 16.42
CA THR A 132 17.65 41.90 17.45
C THR A 132 17.89 40.95 18.62
N TYR A 133 19.05 41.05 19.27
CA TYR A 133 19.37 40.28 20.47
C TYR A 133 18.25 40.32 21.52
N GLY A 134 17.91 39.18 22.12
CA GLY A 134 16.82 39.05 23.09
C GLY A 134 15.40 39.23 22.52
N GLY A 135 15.26 39.60 21.24
CA GLY A 135 13.97 39.72 20.57
C GLY A 135 13.31 38.35 20.39
N TYR A 136 11.99 38.31 20.54
CA TYR A 136 11.20 37.10 20.31
C TYR A 136 11.17 36.74 18.83
N PHE A 137 11.22 35.44 18.53
CA PHE A 137 11.09 34.93 17.17
C PHE A 137 10.39 33.57 17.15
N VAL A 138 9.79 33.25 16.01
CA VAL A 138 9.23 31.94 15.70
C VAL A 138 9.76 31.54 14.32
N ILE A 139 10.24 30.30 14.19
CA ILE A 139 10.65 29.76 12.90
C ILE A 139 9.41 29.10 12.28
N PRO A 140 8.90 29.57 11.13
CA PRO A 140 7.71 29.02 10.52
C PRO A 140 7.85 27.51 10.25
N GLU A 141 6.79 26.75 10.49
CA GLU A 141 6.77 25.32 10.20
C GLU A 141 6.64 25.09 8.69
N PRO A 142 7.56 24.36 8.06
CA PRO A 142 7.43 23.99 6.66
C PRO A 142 6.38 22.88 6.49
N SER A 143 5.84 22.73 5.28
CA SER A 143 4.98 21.59 4.91
C SER A 143 5.71 20.66 3.94
N ARG A 144 5.46 19.35 4.05
CA ARG A 144 6.01 18.32 3.15
C ARG A 144 4.99 17.19 2.97
N ILE A 145 4.55 16.96 1.73
CA ILE A 145 3.54 15.93 1.41
C ILE A 145 4.03 14.55 1.86
N GLY A 146 3.19 13.81 2.60
CA GLY A 146 3.50 12.46 3.08
C GLY A 146 4.34 12.40 4.38
N TYR A 147 4.68 13.56 4.96
CA TYR A 147 5.49 13.64 6.19
C TYR A 147 4.85 14.57 7.23
N SER A 148 5.15 14.29 8.49
CA SER A 148 4.92 15.18 9.63
C SER A 148 6.20 15.94 9.96
N PHE A 149 6.07 17.22 10.28
CA PHE A 149 7.16 18.04 10.80
C PHE A 149 7.42 17.66 12.26
N ASP A 150 8.65 17.27 12.59
CA ASP A 150 9.05 16.77 13.92
C ASP A 150 9.87 17.81 14.72
N GLY A 151 10.10 18.99 14.13
CA GLY A 151 10.79 20.12 14.76
C GLY A 151 12.02 20.63 14.01
N TRP A 152 12.55 21.74 14.52
CA TRP A 152 13.82 22.34 14.09
C TRP A 152 14.95 21.88 14.99
N TYR A 153 16.10 21.57 14.41
CA TYR A 153 17.30 21.08 15.12
C TYR A 153 18.52 21.91 14.73
N TYR A 154 19.51 22.02 15.60
CA TYR A 154 20.72 22.83 15.34
C TYR A 154 21.71 22.16 14.38
N ASP A 155 21.59 20.85 14.23
CA ASP A 155 22.47 19.99 13.44
C ASP A 155 21.67 19.16 12.43
N ALA A 156 22.35 18.60 11.44
CA ALA A 156 21.71 17.81 10.37
C ALA A 156 21.43 16.36 10.82
N GLU A 157 22.06 15.93 11.89
CA GLU A 157 21.95 14.63 12.55
C GLU A 157 20.72 14.56 13.49
N TYR A 158 20.11 15.72 13.75
CA TYR A 158 18.95 15.95 14.61
C TYR A 158 19.17 15.56 16.08
N GLU A 159 20.34 15.86 16.63
CA GLU A 159 20.70 15.56 18.02
C GLU A 159 20.09 16.56 19.00
N GLU A 160 20.08 17.86 18.66
CA GLU A 160 19.60 18.92 19.55
C GLU A 160 18.45 19.73 18.94
N ALA A 161 17.27 19.64 19.56
CA ALA A 161 16.09 20.40 19.16
C ALA A 161 16.17 21.87 19.58
N VAL A 162 15.66 22.76 18.73
CA VAL A 162 15.57 24.19 19.00
C VAL A 162 14.39 24.47 19.92
N LEU A 163 14.68 24.92 21.15
CA LEU A 163 13.66 25.25 22.17
C LEU A 163 13.65 26.73 22.56
N LEU A 164 14.51 27.56 21.94
CA LEU A 164 14.60 28.98 22.24
C LEU A 164 13.44 29.77 21.62
N SER A 165 12.93 30.74 22.37
CA SER A 165 11.94 31.72 21.91
C SER A 165 12.51 33.13 21.71
N THR A 166 13.75 33.38 22.15
CA THR A 166 14.44 34.67 22.05
C THR A 166 15.80 34.54 21.36
N MET A 167 16.20 35.58 20.61
CA MET A 167 17.41 35.53 19.79
C MET A 167 18.68 35.55 20.66
N PRO A 168 19.55 34.51 20.60
CA PRO A 168 20.80 34.49 21.35
C PRO A 168 21.84 35.43 20.73
N ALA A 169 22.96 35.63 21.42
CA ALA A 169 24.08 36.46 20.95
C ALA A 169 24.94 35.76 19.88
N ARG A 170 24.31 35.04 18.94
CA ARG A 170 24.98 34.35 17.82
C ARG A 170 23.99 34.10 16.69
N HIS A 171 24.50 33.93 15.48
CA HIS A 171 23.69 33.42 14.37
C HIS A 171 23.23 31.98 14.66
N LEU A 172 22.04 31.64 14.16
CA LEU A 172 21.48 30.29 14.23
C LEU A 172 21.39 29.68 12.84
N THR A 173 21.75 28.42 12.75
CA THR A 173 21.47 27.56 11.59
C THR A 173 20.66 26.38 12.10
N VAL A 174 19.54 26.09 11.45
CA VAL A 174 18.62 25.04 11.89
C VAL A 174 18.12 24.19 10.71
N TYR A 175 17.80 22.93 10.99
CA TYR A 175 17.39 21.92 10.01
C TYR A 175 16.05 21.31 10.42
N ALA A 176 15.12 21.19 9.48
CA ALA A 176 13.83 20.56 9.72
C ALA A 176 13.95 19.04 9.72
N LYS A 177 13.42 18.40 10.77
CA LYS A 177 13.29 16.95 10.86
C LYS A 177 11.91 16.51 10.41
N TRP A 178 11.85 15.38 9.70
CA TRP A 178 10.63 14.84 9.11
C TRP A 178 10.41 13.39 9.52
N ARG A 179 9.16 13.03 9.78
CA ARG A 179 8.73 11.65 9.99
C ARG A 179 7.73 11.26 8.91
N LYS A 180 7.88 10.09 8.29
CA LYS A 180 6.89 9.55 7.33
C LYS A 180 5.54 9.39 8.02
N ASN A 181 4.46 9.77 7.33
CA ASN A 181 3.10 9.49 7.80
C ASN A 181 2.73 8.04 7.45
N ASN A 182 1.92 7.40 8.30
CA ASN A 182 1.28 6.12 7.98
C ASN A 182 -0.09 6.36 7.38
N TYR A 183 -0.43 5.56 6.39
CA TYR A 183 -1.72 5.60 5.71
C TYR A 183 -2.35 4.20 5.71
N THR A 184 -3.68 4.18 5.70
CA THR A 184 -4.50 2.96 5.72
C THR A 184 -4.80 2.48 4.31
N VAL A 185 -4.75 1.17 4.08
CA VAL A 185 -5.32 0.48 2.92
C VAL A 185 -6.49 -0.38 3.39
N LYS A 186 -7.70 -0.06 2.91
CA LYS A 186 -8.93 -0.82 3.17
C LYS A 186 -9.25 -1.72 1.99
N PHE A 187 -9.65 -2.95 2.27
CA PHE A 187 -9.95 -3.97 1.26
C PHE A 187 -11.45 -4.25 1.17
N MET A 188 -12.02 -4.01 -0.01
CA MET A 188 -13.41 -4.31 -0.36
C MET A 188 -13.42 -5.61 -1.18
N THR A 189 -13.59 -6.74 -0.50
CA THR A 189 -13.55 -8.09 -1.10
C THR A 189 -14.83 -8.47 -1.85
N GLY A 190 -15.96 -7.86 -1.49
CA GLY A 190 -17.29 -8.21 -1.98
C GLY A 190 -17.95 -9.33 -1.18
N GLU A 191 -19.15 -9.74 -1.59
CA GLU A 191 -19.91 -10.78 -0.90
C GLU A 191 -19.32 -12.18 -1.12
N GLY A 192 -19.52 -13.06 -0.13
CA GLY A 192 -19.05 -14.44 -0.16
C GLY A 192 -17.55 -14.62 0.05
N VAL A 193 -16.87 -13.60 0.59
CA VAL A 193 -15.44 -13.60 0.91
C VAL A 193 -15.25 -13.10 2.34
N ASP A 194 -14.40 -13.76 3.11
CA ASP A 194 -14.09 -13.31 4.47
C ASP A 194 -13.46 -11.91 4.47
N PRO A 195 -13.84 -11.02 5.41
CA PRO A 195 -13.27 -9.68 5.48
C PRO A 195 -11.76 -9.72 5.75
N ILE A 196 -11.02 -8.91 5.00
CA ILE A 196 -9.59 -8.71 5.21
C ILE A 196 -9.40 -7.50 6.13
N ALA A 197 -8.53 -7.63 7.13
CA ALA A 197 -8.18 -6.52 8.02
C ALA A 197 -7.49 -5.37 7.26
N ASP A 198 -7.77 -4.14 7.67
CA ASP A 198 -7.11 -2.96 7.11
C ASP A 198 -5.58 -3.02 7.33
N MET A 199 -4.81 -2.68 6.30
CA MET A 199 -3.36 -2.62 6.34
C MET A 199 -2.88 -1.18 6.62
N GLN A 200 -1.76 -1.04 7.32
CA GLN A 200 -1.08 0.24 7.55
C GLN A 200 0.29 0.21 6.89
N ALA A 201 0.63 1.26 6.13
CA ALA A 201 1.95 1.39 5.51
C ALA A 201 2.47 2.84 5.60
N PRO A 202 3.78 3.06 5.86
CA PRO A 202 4.38 4.37 5.78
C PRO A 202 4.40 4.91 4.35
N TYR A 203 4.34 6.23 4.21
CA TYR A 203 4.48 6.89 2.90
C TYR A 203 5.73 6.43 2.16
N ASN A 204 5.56 6.10 0.87
CA ASN A 204 6.63 5.71 -0.04
C ASN A 204 7.38 4.42 0.36
N ASP A 205 6.76 3.58 1.20
CA ASP A 205 7.17 2.20 1.42
C ASP A 205 6.33 1.27 0.52
N PRO A 206 6.87 0.13 0.06
CA PRO A 206 6.13 -0.84 -0.73
C PRO A 206 5.02 -1.49 0.10
N ILE A 207 3.86 -1.72 -0.51
CA ILE A 207 2.73 -2.40 0.12
C ILE A 207 2.60 -3.83 -0.40
N GLU A 208 2.41 -4.79 0.50
CA GLU A 208 2.15 -6.18 0.13
C GLU A 208 0.64 -6.46 0.14
N LEU A 209 0.08 -6.81 -1.02
CA LEU A 209 -1.34 -7.02 -1.17
C LEU A 209 -1.70 -8.50 -0.96
N PRO A 210 -2.75 -8.81 -0.17
CA PRO A 210 -3.20 -10.18 0.02
C PRO A 210 -3.87 -10.74 -1.23
N VAL A 211 -3.87 -12.06 -1.37
CA VAL A 211 -4.58 -12.79 -2.43
C VAL A 211 -5.73 -13.57 -1.78
N PRO A 212 -6.96 -13.01 -1.74
CA PRO A 212 -8.11 -13.70 -1.18
C PRO A 212 -8.59 -14.83 -2.08
N GLU A 213 -9.39 -15.74 -1.51
CA GLU A 213 -10.06 -16.82 -2.23
C GLU A 213 -11.57 -16.61 -2.22
N LYS A 214 -12.22 -16.96 -3.33
CA LYS A 214 -13.68 -16.95 -3.49
C LYS A 214 -14.13 -18.17 -4.28
N GLN A 215 -14.98 -19.00 -3.69
CA GLN A 215 -15.42 -20.27 -4.29
C GLN A 215 -16.09 -20.04 -5.65
N GLY A 216 -15.58 -20.71 -6.69
CA GLY A 216 -16.11 -20.63 -8.05
C GLY A 216 -15.65 -19.38 -8.83
N PHE A 217 -14.74 -18.58 -8.29
CA PHE A 217 -14.17 -17.40 -8.95
C PHE A 217 -12.64 -17.41 -8.92
N THR A 218 -12.04 -16.77 -9.92
CA THR A 218 -10.61 -16.45 -9.98
C THR A 218 -10.40 -15.01 -9.51
N PHE A 219 -9.44 -14.79 -8.63
CA PHE A 219 -9.03 -13.44 -8.19
C PHE A 219 -8.22 -12.76 -9.28
N MET A 220 -8.72 -11.63 -9.79
CA MET A 220 -8.11 -10.91 -10.91
C MET A 220 -7.24 -9.73 -10.48
N GLY A 221 -7.18 -9.42 -9.17
CA GLY A 221 -6.38 -8.32 -8.64
C GLY A 221 -7.18 -7.27 -7.87
N TRP A 222 -6.45 -6.28 -7.37
CA TRP A 222 -6.97 -5.14 -6.61
C TRP A 222 -7.05 -3.90 -7.48
N TYR A 223 -8.14 -3.15 -7.37
CA TYR A 223 -8.39 -1.94 -8.16
C TYR A 223 -8.74 -0.76 -7.25
N ARG A 224 -8.38 0.46 -7.66
CA ARG A 224 -8.63 1.66 -6.84
C ARG A 224 -10.09 2.11 -6.82
N GLU A 225 -10.87 1.65 -7.79
CA GLU A 225 -12.27 2.04 -7.97
C GLU A 225 -13.16 0.80 -8.15
N SER A 226 -14.43 0.90 -7.73
CA SER A 226 -15.41 -0.19 -7.83
C SER A 226 -15.77 -0.58 -9.27
N GLY A 227 -15.43 0.26 -10.26
CA GLY A 227 -15.52 -0.05 -11.68
C GLY A 227 -14.37 -0.90 -12.22
N PHE A 228 -13.47 -1.38 -11.34
CA PHE A 228 -12.32 -2.22 -11.68
C PHE A 228 -11.37 -1.58 -12.72
N VAL A 229 -11.10 -0.30 -12.53
CA VAL A 229 -10.12 0.49 -13.27
C VAL A 229 -8.97 0.88 -12.34
N ASN A 230 -7.80 1.18 -12.91
CA ASN A 230 -6.58 1.48 -12.16
C ASN A 230 -6.17 0.35 -11.20
N GLU A 231 -5.73 -0.76 -11.79
CA GLU A 231 -5.16 -1.88 -11.05
C GLU A 231 -3.95 -1.45 -10.20
N ILE A 232 -3.79 -2.08 -9.05
CA ILE A 232 -2.63 -1.90 -8.18
C ILE A 232 -1.98 -3.25 -7.90
N GLU A 233 -0.68 -3.30 -8.16
CA GLU A 233 0.13 -4.51 -7.95
C GLU A 233 0.77 -4.50 -6.55
N SER A 234 1.03 -5.70 -6.02
CA SER A 234 1.85 -5.85 -4.81
C SER A 234 3.25 -5.28 -5.04
N GLY A 235 3.81 -4.63 -4.03
CA GLY A 235 5.07 -3.89 -4.12
C GLY A 235 4.94 -2.43 -4.56
N THR A 236 3.74 -1.96 -4.93
CA THR A 236 3.49 -0.54 -5.23
C THR A 236 3.80 0.34 -4.00
N LEU A 237 4.38 1.52 -4.21
CA LEU A 237 4.68 2.44 -3.11
C LEU A 237 3.41 3.11 -2.56
N MET A 238 3.31 3.19 -1.23
CA MET A 238 2.17 3.81 -0.55
C MET A 238 2.08 5.32 -0.86
N PRO A 239 0.95 5.83 -1.39
CA PRO A 239 0.79 7.25 -1.69
C PRO A 239 0.51 8.06 -0.41
N ALA A 240 0.49 9.38 -0.55
CA ALA A 240 0.26 10.32 0.56
C ALA A 240 -1.22 10.46 0.95
N ASN A 241 -1.99 9.36 0.87
CA ASN A 241 -3.40 9.29 1.23
C ASN A 241 -3.81 7.84 1.52
N ASN A 242 -4.90 7.66 2.25
CA ASN A 242 -5.50 6.35 2.45
C ASN A 242 -6.03 5.78 1.13
N LEU A 243 -6.00 4.45 1.00
CA LEU A 243 -6.51 3.72 -0.14
C LEU A 243 -7.74 2.89 0.26
N VAL A 244 -8.68 2.77 -0.69
CA VAL A 244 -9.74 1.76 -0.67
C VAL A 244 -9.57 0.96 -1.95
N LEU A 245 -9.36 -0.34 -1.81
CA LEU A 245 -9.12 -1.26 -2.93
C LEU A 245 -10.28 -2.23 -3.09
N TYR A 246 -10.66 -2.50 -4.32
CA TYR A 246 -11.78 -3.37 -4.68
C TYR A 246 -11.25 -4.62 -5.37
N ALA A 247 -11.63 -5.80 -4.85
CA ALA A 247 -11.27 -7.08 -5.43
C ALA A 247 -12.08 -7.32 -6.70
N ARG A 248 -11.41 -7.60 -7.81
CA ARG A 248 -12.06 -8.05 -9.04
C ARG A 248 -12.07 -9.58 -9.08
N TRP A 249 -13.24 -10.13 -9.37
CA TRP A 249 -13.46 -11.57 -9.48
C TRP A 249 -13.93 -11.92 -10.89
N GLN A 250 -13.41 -12.99 -11.45
CA GLN A 250 -13.90 -13.59 -12.69
C GLN A 250 -14.54 -14.93 -12.36
N ALA A 251 -15.80 -15.14 -12.77
CA ALA A 251 -16.44 -16.44 -12.61
C ALA A 251 -15.68 -17.50 -13.39
N ASN A 252 -15.43 -18.65 -12.77
CA ASN A 252 -14.74 -19.76 -13.43
C ASN A 252 -15.69 -20.40 -14.45
N THR A 253 -15.14 -20.84 -15.59
CA THR A 253 -15.89 -21.63 -16.58
C THR A 253 -15.93 -23.08 -16.13
N TYR A 254 -17.11 -23.68 -16.13
CA TYR A 254 -17.33 -25.09 -15.88
C TYR A 254 -18.01 -25.76 -17.08
N TYR A 255 -18.01 -27.10 -17.09
CA TYR A 255 -18.51 -27.88 -18.22
C TYR A 255 -19.74 -28.71 -17.86
N ILE A 256 -20.68 -28.79 -18.79
CA ILE A 256 -21.75 -29.79 -18.84
C ILE A 256 -21.26 -30.87 -19.80
N THR A 257 -20.98 -32.05 -19.24
CA THR A 257 -20.47 -33.19 -20.01
C THR A 257 -21.56 -34.22 -20.21
N PHE A 258 -21.48 -34.97 -21.32
CA PHE A 258 -22.54 -35.86 -21.77
C PHE A 258 -22.00 -37.28 -21.93
N ASN A 259 -22.56 -38.21 -21.17
CA ASN A 259 -22.40 -39.63 -21.36
C ASN A 259 -23.59 -40.15 -22.18
N SER A 260 -23.39 -40.31 -23.49
CA SER A 260 -24.44 -40.73 -24.42
C SER A 260 -24.91 -42.18 -24.23
N MET A 261 -24.30 -42.97 -23.34
CA MET A 261 -24.72 -44.35 -23.03
C MET A 261 -24.92 -45.21 -24.30
N LEU A 262 -23.84 -45.38 -25.07
CA LEU A 262 -23.80 -46.05 -26.40
C LEU A 262 -24.44 -45.27 -27.56
N GLY A 263 -25.01 -44.09 -27.31
CA GLY A 263 -25.39 -43.16 -28.38
C GLY A 263 -24.21 -42.44 -29.02
N THR A 264 -24.48 -41.64 -30.04
CA THR A 264 -23.49 -40.80 -30.71
C THR A 264 -22.79 -39.84 -29.73
N PRO A 265 -21.48 -39.58 -29.87
CA PRO A 265 -20.77 -38.63 -29.01
C PRO A 265 -21.38 -37.23 -29.07
N VAL A 266 -21.39 -36.55 -27.93
CA VAL A 266 -21.88 -35.18 -27.78
C VAL A 266 -20.76 -34.31 -27.24
N VAL A 267 -20.59 -33.12 -27.83
CA VAL A 267 -19.59 -32.15 -27.38
C VAL A 267 -20.05 -31.51 -26.07
N PRO A 268 -19.17 -31.38 -25.05
CA PRO A 268 -19.51 -30.66 -23.83
C PRO A 268 -19.93 -29.21 -24.09
N LEU A 269 -20.86 -28.72 -23.27
CA LEU A 269 -21.20 -27.30 -23.22
C LEU A 269 -20.46 -26.64 -22.06
N GLU A 270 -20.23 -25.34 -22.16
CA GLU A 270 -19.57 -24.55 -21.11
C GLU A 270 -20.43 -23.37 -20.68
N ALA A 271 -20.36 -23.02 -19.40
CA ALA A 271 -21.03 -21.86 -18.81
C ALA A 271 -20.20 -21.35 -17.63
N ALA A 272 -20.34 -20.07 -17.31
CA ALA A 272 -19.71 -19.48 -16.15
C ALA A 272 -20.38 -19.95 -14.85
N PHE A 273 -19.62 -20.07 -13.76
CA PHE A 273 -20.16 -20.41 -12.45
C PHE A 273 -21.30 -19.47 -12.04
N GLY A 274 -22.44 -20.04 -11.65
CA GLY A 274 -23.63 -19.29 -11.26
C GLY A 274 -24.40 -18.65 -12.42
N GLU A 275 -23.97 -18.85 -13.67
CA GLU A 275 -24.75 -18.44 -14.84
C GLU A 275 -26.10 -19.17 -14.87
N ASP A 276 -27.14 -18.46 -15.26
CA ASP A 276 -28.47 -19.04 -15.48
C ASP A 276 -28.46 -19.80 -16.81
N ILE A 277 -28.62 -21.12 -16.73
CA ILE A 277 -28.66 -22.04 -17.85
C ILE A 277 -30.06 -22.63 -18.05
N SER A 278 -31.09 -22.05 -17.43
CA SER A 278 -32.48 -22.57 -17.51
C SER A 278 -33.04 -22.64 -18.94
N GLU A 279 -32.59 -21.75 -19.82
CA GLU A 279 -32.98 -21.71 -21.24
C GLU A 279 -31.99 -22.46 -22.16
N LEU A 280 -30.99 -23.15 -21.61
CA LEU A 280 -29.98 -23.85 -22.40
C LEU A 280 -30.58 -25.06 -23.12
N GLU A 281 -30.52 -25.06 -24.45
CA GLU A 281 -30.90 -26.21 -25.27
C GLU A 281 -29.86 -27.33 -25.18
N LEU A 282 -30.27 -28.48 -24.66
CA LEU A 282 -29.40 -29.65 -24.59
C LEU A 282 -29.40 -30.43 -25.90
N PRO A 283 -28.23 -30.89 -26.37
CA PRO A 283 -28.12 -31.69 -27.59
C PRO A 283 -28.82 -33.05 -27.45
N THR A 284 -29.38 -33.54 -28.55
CA THR A 284 -30.03 -34.85 -28.63
C THR A 284 -29.12 -35.84 -29.36
N PRO A 285 -28.53 -36.85 -28.68
CA PRO A 285 -27.75 -37.89 -29.33
C PRO A 285 -28.66 -38.85 -30.10
N ALA A 286 -28.07 -39.70 -30.95
CA ALA A 286 -28.77 -40.78 -31.63
C ALA A 286 -28.22 -42.16 -31.21
N ARG A 287 -29.08 -43.16 -31.08
CA ARG A 287 -28.71 -44.56 -30.84
C ARG A 287 -29.61 -45.47 -31.70
N PRO A 288 -29.06 -46.29 -32.62
CA PRO A 288 -29.87 -47.13 -33.50
C PRO A 288 -30.82 -48.05 -32.71
N GLY A 289 -32.12 -48.02 -33.04
CA GLY A 289 -33.13 -48.85 -32.39
C GLY A 289 -33.68 -48.29 -31.07
N TYR A 290 -33.32 -47.07 -30.68
CA TYR A 290 -33.82 -46.44 -29.45
C TYR A 290 -34.28 -45.01 -29.69
N ASP A 291 -35.26 -44.58 -28.90
CA ASP A 291 -35.67 -43.19 -28.78
C ASP A 291 -34.96 -42.53 -27.59
N PHE A 292 -34.43 -41.34 -27.82
CA PHE A 292 -33.86 -40.52 -26.75
C PHE A 292 -35.00 -39.89 -25.95
N ILE A 293 -35.00 -40.06 -24.63
CA ILE A 293 -36.07 -39.57 -23.77
C ILE A 293 -35.65 -38.27 -23.07
N TYR A 294 -34.58 -38.31 -22.27
CA TYR A 294 -34.01 -37.13 -21.61
C TYR A 294 -32.59 -37.39 -21.11
N TRP A 295 -31.92 -36.32 -20.73
CA TRP A 295 -30.71 -36.36 -19.92
C TRP A 295 -31.07 -36.48 -18.44
N TYR A 296 -30.28 -37.22 -17.65
CA TYR A 296 -30.41 -37.31 -16.20
C TYR A 296 -29.03 -37.22 -15.53
N THR A 297 -28.97 -36.91 -14.23
CA THR A 297 -27.71 -36.93 -13.46
C THR A 297 -27.51 -38.31 -12.83
N ASP A 298 -27.80 -38.45 -11.54
CA ASP A 298 -27.59 -39.68 -10.77
C ASP A 298 -28.85 -40.56 -10.74
N ASP A 299 -30.03 -39.96 -10.81
CA ASP A 299 -31.31 -40.67 -10.81
C ASP A 299 -31.86 -40.82 -12.24
N GLU A 300 -31.82 -42.03 -12.77
CA GLU A 300 -32.27 -42.37 -14.12
C GLU A 300 -33.77 -42.21 -14.39
N ASN A 301 -34.57 -41.95 -13.36
CA ASN A 301 -36.01 -41.73 -13.47
C ASN A 301 -36.40 -40.25 -13.38
N THR A 302 -35.41 -39.38 -13.17
CA THR A 302 -35.63 -37.94 -13.04
C THR A 302 -34.91 -37.21 -14.17
N ALA A 303 -35.69 -36.61 -15.06
CA ALA A 303 -35.13 -35.75 -16.10
C ALA A 303 -34.37 -34.56 -15.48
N PHE A 304 -33.18 -34.30 -16.01
CA PHE A 304 -32.41 -33.12 -15.65
C PHE A 304 -33.13 -31.86 -16.14
N VAL A 305 -33.28 -30.89 -15.24
CA VAL A 305 -33.83 -29.57 -15.55
C VAL A 305 -32.72 -28.54 -15.32
N PRO A 306 -32.28 -27.82 -16.37
CA PRO A 306 -31.27 -26.78 -16.22
C PRO A 306 -31.72 -25.68 -15.24
N GLY A 307 -30.77 -25.17 -14.46
CA GLY A 307 -30.99 -24.12 -13.46
C GLY A 307 -29.83 -23.14 -13.48
N THR A 308 -29.02 -23.12 -12.42
CA THR A 308 -27.76 -22.36 -12.41
C THR A 308 -26.57 -23.29 -12.56
N MET A 309 -25.51 -22.84 -13.23
CA MET A 309 -24.31 -23.63 -13.42
C MET A 309 -23.59 -23.86 -12.07
N PRO A 310 -23.49 -25.11 -11.60
CA PRO A 310 -22.94 -25.38 -10.28
C PRO A 310 -21.42 -25.38 -10.28
N LEU A 311 -20.86 -25.38 -9.08
CA LEU A 311 -19.43 -25.52 -8.88
C LEU A 311 -18.95 -26.89 -9.38
N GLY A 312 -17.91 -26.90 -10.22
CA GLY A 312 -17.32 -28.13 -10.74
C GLY A 312 -18.03 -28.71 -11.97
N GLY A 313 -19.13 -28.10 -12.40
CA GLY A 313 -19.90 -28.54 -13.56
C GLY A 313 -20.80 -29.74 -13.28
N ILE A 314 -21.31 -30.35 -14.35
CA ILE A 314 -22.31 -31.43 -14.29
C ILE A 314 -21.96 -32.49 -15.34
N THR A 315 -22.20 -33.76 -15.01
CA THR A 315 -22.23 -34.86 -15.99
C THR A 315 -23.66 -35.34 -16.17
N LEU A 316 -24.12 -35.44 -17.41
CA LEU A 316 -25.45 -35.90 -17.79
C LEU A 316 -25.36 -37.24 -18.52
N ASN A 317 -26.24 -38.18 -18.17
CA ASN A 317 -26.37 -39.50 -18.75
C ASN A 317 -27.63 -39.58 -19.60
N ALA A 318 -27.56 -40.22 -20.77
CA ALA A 318 -28.69 -40.34 -21.69
C ALA A 318 -29.66 -41.45 -21.26
N LYS A 319 -30.96 -41.13 -21.17
CA LYS A 319 -32.03 -42.13 -21.04
C LYS A 319 -32.55 -42.52 -22.41
N TRP A 320 -32.63 -43.82 -22.65
CA TRP A 320 -33.07 -44.43 -23.90
C TRP A 320 -34.28 -45.34 -23.66
N GLU A 321 -35.20 -45.36 -24.62
CA GLU A 321 -36.30 -46.35 -24.68
C GLU A 321 -36.13 -47.19 -25.96
N ALA A 322 -36.21 -48.52 -25.84
CA ALA A 322 -36.07 -49.41 -26.99
C ALA A 322 -37.28 -49.28 -27.91
N ARG A 323 -37.02 -49.07 -29.20
CA ARG A 323 -38.07 -48.96 -30.21
C ARG A 323 -38.74 -50.30 -30.44
N THR A 324 -40.06 -50.29 -30.51
CA THR A 324 -40.89 -51.49 -30.75
C THR A 324 -41.13 -51.79 -32.23
N ASP A 325 -40.65 -50.90 -33.11
CA ASP A 325 -40.79 -50.96 -34.56
C ASP A 325 -39.45 -51.23 -35.28
N THR A 326 -38.52 -51.90 -34.61
CA THR A 326 -37.19 -52.19 -35.15
C THR A 326 -37.29 -53.28 -36.21
N PRO A 327 -36.86 -53.02 -37.46
CA PRO A 327 -37.03 -53.98 -38.55
C PRO A 327 -36.11 -55.20 -38.38
N TYR A 328 -36.60 -56.36 -38.79
CA TYR A 328 -35.81 -57.58 -38.98
C TYR A 328 -36.45 -58.44 -40.07
N ARG A 329 -35.75 -59.47 -40.53
CA ARG A 329 -36.29 -60.40 -41.53
C ARG A 329 -36.13 -61.87 -41.17
N ILE A 330 -36.99 -62.69 -41.76
CA ILE A 330 -36.89 -64.15 -41.73
C ILE A 330 -36.75 -64.62 -43.17
N GLU A 331 -35.60 -65.22 -43.48
CA GLU A 331 -35.26 -65.78 -44.78
C GLU A 331 -35.48 -67.30 -44.78
N TYR A 332 -36.13 -67.80 -45.83
CA TYR A 332 -36.40 -69.21 -46.04
C TYR A 332 -35.63 -69.70 -47.25
N TYR A 333 -34.79 -70.72 -47.04
CA TYR A 333 -33.92 -71.29 -48.07
C TYR A 333 -34.37 -72.71 -48.42
N PHE A 334 -34.58 -72.98 -49.71
CA PHE A 334 -35.09 -74.27 -50.20
C PHE A 334 -34.04 -74.98 -51.06
N GLU A 335 -33.91 -76.29 -50.86
CA GLU A 335 -32.99 -77.14 -51.62
C GLU A 335 -33.36 -77.19 -53.12
N THR A 336 -32.39 -76.93 -53.99
CA THR A 336 -32.53 -76.97 -55.45
C THR A 336 -32.22 -78.37 -56.01
N ASP A 337 -32.49 -78.63 -57.29
CA ASP A 337 -32.19 -79.94 -57.91
C ASP A 337 -30.69 -80.27 -57.94
N ASP A 338 -29.84 -79.24 -57.90
CA ASP A 338 -28.38 -79.37 -57.89
C ASP A 338 -27.80 -79.57 -56.47
N GLY A 339 -28.66 -79.70 -55.45
CA GLY A 339 -28.28 -79.89 -54.06
C GLY A 339 -27.81 -78.62 -53.33
N GLY A 340 -27.94 -77.45 -53.96
CA GLY A 340 -27.73 -76.15 -53.32
C GLY A 340 -28.99 -75.66 -52.60
N PHE A 341 -28.92 -74.48 -51.97
CA PHE A 341 -30.09 -73.84 -51.36
C PHE A 341 -30.26 -72.43 -51.93
N GLU A 342 -31.50 -72.10 -52.31
CA GLU A 342 -31.84 -70.79 -52.85
C GLU A 342 -32.82 -70.06 -51.92
N LEU A 343 -32.64 -68.74 -51.78
CA LEU A 343 -33.54 -67.88 -51.01
C LEU A 343 -34.90 -67.81 -51.71
N SER A 344 -35.98 -68.05 -50.97
CA SER A 344 -37.33 -67.75 -51.46
C SER A 344 -37.72 -66.32 -51.10
N GLU A 345 -37.61 -65.43 -52.07
CA GLU A 345 -38.04 -64.03 -51.95
C GLU A 345 -39.53 -63.90 -51.65
N SER A 346 -40.38 -64.82 -52.16
CA SER A 346 -41.82 -64.78 -51.93
C SER A 346 -42.24 -65.25 -50.54
N GLU A 347 -41.43 -66.08 -49.89
CA GLU A 347 -41.69 -66.59 -48.53
C GLU A 347 -40.96 -65.76 -47.45
N THR A 348 -39.99 -64.93 -47.85
CA THR A 348 -39.22 -64.10 -46.92
C THR A 348 -40.12 -63.06 -46.24
N GLU A 349 -40.03 -62.98 -44.91
CA GLU A 349 -40.86 -62.09 -44.11
C GLU A 349 -40.05 -60.89 -43.64
N SER A 350 -40.59 -59.68 -43.85
CA SER A 350 -40.11 -58.46 -43.21
C SER A 350 -41.03 -58.12 -42.04
N LEU A 351 -40.46 -58.07 -40.84
CA LEU A 351 -41.18 -57.91 -39.59
C LEU A 351 -40.56 -56.76 -38.77
N VAL A 352 -41.27 -56.37 -37.72
CA VAL A 352 -40.74 -55.42 -36.72
C VAL A 352 -40.86 -56.02 -35.32
N GLY A 353 -39.95 -55.63 -34.43
CA GLY A 353 -39.98 -56.02 -33.04
C GLY A 353 -39.25 -55.02 -32.14
N THR A 354 -39.13 -55.36 -30.87
CA THR A 354 -38.44 -54.48 -29.91
C THR A 354 -36.94 -54.67 -30.02
N THR A 355 -36.18 -53.57 -30.10
CA THR A 355 -34.70 -53.65 -30.08
C THR A 355 -34.23 -54.39 -28.84
N ASP A 356 -33.22 -55.25 -29.01
CA ASP A 356 -32.66 -56.18 -28.02
C ASP A 356 -33.63 -57.24 -27.47
N ASP A 357 -34.84 -57.37 -28.04
CA ASP A 357 -35.71 -58.48 -27.74
C ASP A 357 -35.14 -59.77 -28.33
N TYR A 358 -35.14 -60.85 -27.55
CA TYR A 358 -34.65 -62.16 -27.99
C TYR A 358 -35.79 -62.93 -28.63
N ARG A 359 -35.58 -63.41 -29.86
CA ARG A 359 -36.59 -64.13 -30.64
C ARG A 359 -36.17 -65.56 -30.93
N TYR A 360 -37.18 -66.42 -30.99
CA TYR A 360 -37.10 -67.79 -31.49
C TYR A 360 -38.04 -67.91 -32.69
N ILE A 361 -37.51 -68.36 -33.82
CA ILE A 361 -38.27 -68.59 -35.04
C ILE A 361 -38.55 -70.07 -35.19
N TYR A 362 -39.83 -70.42 -35.14
CA TYR A 362 -40.28 -71.79 -35.31
C TYR A 362 -40.39 -72.13 -36.80
N PRO A 363 -39.89 -73.30 -37.23
CA PRO A 363 -40.04 -73.75 -38.62
C PRO A 363 -41.49 -73.80 -39.06
N LYS A 364 -41.75 -73.31 -40.29
CA LYS A 364 -43.05 -73.42 -40.95
C LYS A 364 -43.12 -74.71 -41.74
N THR A 365 -44.33 -75.10 -42.13
CA THR A 365 -44.54 -76.21 -43.06
C THR A 365 -44.67 -75.68 -44.48
N PHE A 366 -43.84 -76.18 -45.39
CA PHE A 366 -43.91 -75.86 -46.82
C PHE A 366 -44.19 -77.14 -47.62
N LEU A 367 -45.06 -77.06 -48.62
CA LEU A 367 -45.41 -78.22 -49.43
C LEU A 367 -44.20 -78.70 -50.23
N GLY A 368 -43.87 -79.99 -50.12
CA GLY A 368 -42.73 -80.60 -50.84
C GLY A 368 -41.37 -80.44 -50.16
N TYR A 369 -41.31 -79.80 -48.99
CA TYR A 369 -40.08 -79.54 -48.26
C TYR A 369 -40.22 -79.86 -46.77
N VAL A 370 -39.10 -80.27 -46.15
CA VAL A 370 -39.00 -80.51 -44.70
C VAL A 370 -37.87 -79.67 -44.12
N TYR A 371 -38.07 -79.14 -42.92
CA TYR A 371 -37.05 -78.34 -42.23
C TYR A 371 -35.77 -79.15 -42.02
N PHE A 372 -34.63 -78.58 -42.43
CA PHE A 372 -33.33 -79.18 -42.27
C PHE A 372 -32.65 -78.63 -41.01
N GLY A 373 -33.06 -79.16 -39.86
CA GLY A 373 -32.64 -78.62 -38.55
C GLY A 373 -31.14 -78.61 -38.28
N ASP A 374 -30.41 -79.60 -38.80
CA ASP A 374 -28.96 -79.70 -38.63
C ASP A 374 -28.16 -78.90 -39.69
N HIS A 375 -28.82 -78.08 -40.50
CA HIS A 375 -28.12 -77.23 -41.47
C HIS A 375 -27.22 -76.22 -40.72
N PRO A 376 -25.91 -76.14 -41.03
CA PRO A 376 -24.97 -75.33 -40.26
C PRO A 376 -25.24 -73.82 -40.33
N ASP A 377 -25.90 -73.36 -41.41
CA ASP A 377 -26.23 -71.93 -41.60
C ASP A 377 -27.61 -71.54 -41.03
N ASN A 378 -28.33 -72.45 -40.37
CA ASN A 378 -29.55 -72.07 -39.65
C ASN A 378 -29.22 -71.02 -38.59
N TYR A 379 -30.02 -69.95 -38.56
CA TYR A 379 -30.00 -68.95 -37.49
C TYR A 379 -31.46 -68.72 -37.07
N THR A 380 -31.91 -69.52 -36.11
CA THR A 380 -33.34 -69.59 -35.71
C THR A 380 -33.63 -68.87 -34.40
N GLU A 381 -32.61 -68.32 -33.74
CA GLU A 381 -32.78 -67.59 -32.50
C GLU A 381 -31.70 -66.51 -32.34
N GLY A 382 -32.03 -65.43 -31.63
CA GLY A 382 -31.13 -64.31 -31.44
C GLY A 382 -31.84 -62.99 -31.17
N PHE A 383 -31.05 -61.92 -31.02
CA PHE A 383 -31.55 -60.58 -30.73
C PHE A 383 -31.97 -59.81 -31.98
N ILE A 384 -32.95 -58.92 -31.83
CA ILE A 384 -33.26 -57.87 -32.81
C ILE A 384 -32.28 -56.71 -32.60
N TYR A 385 -31.31 -56.56 -33.49
CA TYR A 385 -30.31 -55.50 -33.45
C TYR A 385 -30.94 -54.17 -33.86
N GLY A 386 -30.63 -53.11 -33.10
CA GLY A 386 -31.21 -51.77 -33.29
C GLY A 386 -30.88 -51.09 -34.61
N ASP A 387 -29.87 -51.56 -35.34
CA ASP A 387 -29.55 -51.09 -36.70
C ASP A 387 -30.44 -51.73 -37.79
N GLY A 388 -31.34 -52.65 -37.40
CA GLY A 388 -32.24 -53.34 -38.31
C GLY A 388 -31.59 -54.49 -39.09
N SER A 389 -30.38 -54.90 -38.70
CA SER A 389 -29.61 -55.90 -39.45
C SER A 389 -29.97 -57.36 -39.16
N THR A 390 -30.89 -57.63 -38.22
CA THR A 390 -31.24 -59.01 -37.82
C THR A 390 -31.91 -59.79 -38.94
N VAL A 391 -31.38 -60.99 -39.18
CA VAL A 391 -31.86 -61.93 -40.19
C VAL A 391 -31.90 -63.33 -39.63
N PHE A 392 -33.10 -63.88 -39.44
CA PHE A 392 -33.27 -65.29 -39.15
C PHE A 392 -33.25 -66.11 -40.44
N LYS A 393 -32.63 -67.29 -40.40
CA LYS A 393 -32.46 -68.14 -41.59
C LYS A 393 -32.90 -69.56 -41.27
N LEU A 394 -33.80 -70.09 -42.10
CA LEU A 394 -34.29 -71.45 -41.98
C LEU A 394 -34.11 -72.19 -43.31
N TYR A 395 -33.44 -73.33 -43.26
CA TYR A 395 -33.13 -74.15 -44.44
C TYR A 395 -34.06 -75.36 -44.51
N TYR A 396 -34.53 -75.69 -45.71
CA TYR A 396 -35.46 -76.77 -45.97
C TYR A 396 -34.99 -77.66 -47.12
N LYS A 397 -34.95 -78.96 -46.88
CA LYS A 397 -34.60 -79.98 -47.88
C LYS A 397 -35.85 -80.57 -48.52
N LYS A 398 -35.73 -81.14 -49.72
CA LYS A 398 -36.87 -81.80 -50.39
C LYS A 398 -37.36 -82.99 -49.56
N ALA A 399 -38.68 -83.16 -49.53
CA ALA A 399 -39.37 -84.17 -48.73
C ALA A 399 -39.22 -85.60 -49.29
#